data_AF-A0A6A5X1I6-F1
#
_entry.id   AF-A0A6A5X1I6-F1
#
_cell.length_a   1.000
_cell.length_b   1.000
_cell.length_c   1.000
_cell.angle_alpha   90.00
_cell.angle_beta   90.00
_cell.angle_gamma   90.00
#
_symmetry.space_group_name_H-M   'P 1'
#
loop_
_entity.id
_entity.type
_entity.pdbx_description
1 polymer ?
#
loop_
_entity_poly.entity_id
_entity_poly.type
_entity_poly.pdbx_seq_one_letter_code
_entity_poly.pdbx_strand_id
1 'polypeptide(L)'
;MAHITKCQDVEDDVWEVPKAKNWRVKRRTAGQDAASRNLDCSSGAITRPKRVVEGLTVEKLAAEFGKMRRRFKSSECAKGVGRVLKRRDWRGRVDKAVCIGIGSLSTDWENRWRSMWQLVLFEWVVGQVSNEEQGIRLFAQEPAFLPLDIAFLSTLGITVLESGIEDHISPSTFVFAPFVDWNLLLPTFLADRDPELYIGNEILGDYTRFANSEEKKGKVEECNEIGEKWREERQWVWVPEFEGGGGLEGLGVGWKEEPEEDDE
;
A
#
# COMPACT_ATOMS: atom_id res chain seq x y z
N MET A 1 38.48 28.64 -56.16
CA MET A 1 38.87 27.66 -55.13
C MET A 1 38.43 28.23 -53.78
N ALA A 2 37.56 27.66 -52.95
CA ALA A 2 36.75 26.45 -53.06
C ALA A 2 35.44 26.68 -52.28
N HIS A 3 34.33 26.33 -52.94
CA HIS A 3 33.08 25.75 -52.45
C HIS A 3 32.64 25.95 -50.99
N ILE A 4 31.63 26.81 -50.84
CA ILE A 4 30.61 26.75 -49.80
C ILE A 4 29.55 25.75 -50.27
N THR A 5 29.34 24.68 -49.51
CA THR A 5 28.26 23.71 -49.74
C THR A 5 27.11 24.01 -48.79
N LYS A 6 25.95 24.32 -49.38
CA LYS A 6 24.62 24.28 -48.73
C LYS A 6 24.15 22.83 -48.61
N CYS A 7 23.60 22.47 -47.46
CA CYS A 7 22.57 21.45 -47.21
C CYS A 7 22.08 21.71 -45.77
N GLN A 8 20.83 21.65 -45.38
CA GLN A 8 19.51 21.50 -46.00
C GLN A 8 18.54 21.82 -44.83
N ASP A 9 17.39 22.41 -45.13
CA ASP A 9 16.33 22.62 -44.16
C ASP A 9 15.91 21.28 -43.52
N VAL A 10 15.83 21.24 -42.19
CA VAL A 10 15.11 20.18 -41.48
C VAL A 10 13.96 20.86 -40.77
N GLU A 11 12.77 20.49 -41.21
CA GLU A 11 11.47 20.96 -40.78
C GLU A 11 11.29 20.84 -39.26
N ASP A 12 10.56 21.80 -38.70
CA ASP A 12 9.97 21.75 -37.37
C ASP A 12 9.05 20.52 -37.28
N ASP A 13 9.55 19.42 -36.72
CA ASP A 13 8.71 18.32 -36.26
C ASP A 13 7.91 18.82 -35.04
N VAL A 14 6.74 19.37 -35.36
CA VAL A 14 5.59 19.51 -34.48
C VAL A 14 5.30 18.13 -33.90
N TRP A 15 5.73 17.89 -32.66
CA TRP A 15 5.31 16.71 -31.92
C TRP A 15 3.82 16.85 -31.62
N GLU A 16 2.99 16.19 -32.44
CA GLU A 16 1.61 15.93 -32.08
C GLU A 16 1.60 15.18 -30.75
N VAL A 17 1.04 15.83 -29.72
CA VAL A 17 0.66 15.20 -28.46
C VAL A 17 -0.23 14.02 -28.81
N PRO A 18 0.16 12.76 -28.51
CA PRO A 18 -0.73 11.64 -28.71
C PRO A 18 -1.97 11.87 -27.86
N LYS A 19 -3.10 12.12 -28.53
CA LYS A 19 -4.41 12.25 -27.87
C LYS A 19 -4.56 11.09 -26.91
N ALA A 20 -4.71 11.42 -25.63
CA ALA A 20 -4.82 10.48 -24.53
C ALA A 20 -5.77 9.35 -24.93
N LYS A 21 -5.25 8.12 -25.00
CA LYS A 21 -6.11 6.94 -25.11
C LYS A 21 -6.93 6.90 -23.82
N ASN A 22 -8.21 7.26 -23.93
CA ASN A 22 -9.22 7.28 -22.87
C ASN A 22 -9.01 6.15 -21.85
N TRP A 23 -8.35 6.48 -20.73
CA TRP A 23 -8.37 5.64 -19.54
C TRP A 23 -9.73 5.83 -18.90
N ARG A 24 -10.64 4.87 -19.10
CA ARG A 24 -11.92 4.87 -18.40
C ARG A 24 -11.65 4.76 -16.90
N VAL A 25 -12.06 5.77 -16.15
CA VAL A 25 -12.50 5.60 -14.76
C VAL A 25 -13.62 4.56 -14.80
N LYS A 26 -13.28 3.29 -14.58
CA LYS A 26 -14.30 2.25 -14.39
C LYS A 26 -14.76 2.36 -12.95
N ARG A 27 -15.89 3.06 -12.72
CA ARG A 27 -16.78 2.69 -11.62
C ARG A 27 -17.24 1.27 -11.91
N ARG A 28 -16.62 0.28 -11.28
CA ARG A 28 -17.24 -1.04 -11.17
C ARG A 28 -18.42 -0.86 -10.22
N THR A 29 -19.62 -0.92 -10.77
CA THR A 29 -20.81 -1.19 -9.95
C THR A 29 -20.56 -2.47 -9.17
N ALA A 30 -20.75 -2.42 -7.86
CA ALA A 30 -20.65 -3.58 -6.98
C ALA A 30 -21.65 -4.65 -7.43
N GLY A 31 -21.18 -5.60 -8.23
CA GLY A 31 -22.02 -6.64 -8.79
C GLY A 31 -21.23 -7.49 -9.75
N GLN A 32 -21.04 -8.75 -9.34
CA GLN A 32 -20.60 -9.88 -10.16
C GLN A 32 -19.12 -9.83 -10.57
N ASP A 33 -18.27 -10.36 -9.67
CA ASP A 33 -17.16 -11.29 -9.97
C ASP A 33 -16.25 -11.48 -8.74
N ALA A 34 -16.85 -11.57 -7.55
CA ALA A 34 -16.17 -12.18 -6.40
C ALA A 34 -16.49 -13.67 -6.44
N ALA A 35 -15.76 -14.41 -7.28
CA ALA A 35 -15.78 -15.87 -7.23
C ALA A 35 -15.25 -16.29 -5.86
N SER A 36 -16.19 -16.73 -5.01
CA SER A 36 -15.99 -17.26 -3.68
C SER A 36 -14.89 -18.30 -3.68
N ARG A 37 -13.70 -17.95 -3.18
CA ARG A 37 -12.82 -18.94 -2.56
C ARG A 37 -13.26 -19.02 -1.11
N ASN A 38 -13.98 -20.09 -0.78
CA ASN A 38 -14.34 -20.45 0.59
C ASN A 38 -13.06 -20.53 1.43
N LEU A 39 -12.74 -19.45 2.13
CA LEU A 39 -11.95 -19.49 3.34
C LEU A 39 -12.95 -19.71 4.47
N ASP A 40 -13.04 -20.96 4.88
CA ASP A 40 -13.76 -21.41 6.06
C ASP A 40 -13.14 -20.74 7.29
N CYS A 41 -13.69 -19.58 7.68
CA CYS A 41 -13.39 -18.94 8.96
C CYS A 41 -14.32 -19.55 10.03
N SER A 42 -14.02 -20.78 10.40
CA SER A 42 -14.51 -21.32 11.67
C SER A 42 -13.75 -20.66 12.83
N SER A 43 -14.52 -20.20 13.81
CA SER A 43 -14.11 -19.52 15.03
C SER A 43 -13.38 -20.43 16.02
N GLY A 44 -12.25 -20.99 15.59
CA GLY A 44 -11.20 -21.49 16.47
C GLY A 44 -10.09 -20.45 16.53
N ALA A 45 -9.55 -20.17 17.71
CA ALA A 45 -8.28 -19.48 17.81
C ALA A 45 -7.22 -20.36 17.12
N ILE A 46 -7.00 -20.15 15.81
CA ILE A 46 -5.92 -20.78 15.07
C ILE A 46 -4.65 -20.28 15.75
N THR A 47 -4.02 -21.15 16.54
CA THR A 47 -2.72 -20.87 17.13
C THR A 47 -1.76 -20.64 15.97
N ARG A 48 -1.49 -19.37 15.66
CA ARG A 48 -0.55 -18.99 14.62
C ARG A 48 0.78 -19.70 14.90
N PRO A 49 1.44 -20.28 13.87
CA PRO A 49 2.71 -20.94 14.08
C PRO A 49 3.69 -19.97 14.73
N LYS A 50 4.12 -20.25 15.96
CA LYS A 50 5.11 -19.41 16.66
C LYS A 50 6.55 -19.81 16.33
N ARG A 51 6.74 -20.80 15.46
CA ARG A 51 8.06 -21.37 15.17
C ARG A 51 8.66 -20.74 13.93
N VAL A 52 9.85 -20.18 14.11
CA VAL A 52 10.70 -19.68 13.03
C VAL A 52 11.10 -20.85 12.11
N VAL A 53 11.10 -20.61 10.79
CA VAL A 53 11.61 -21.56 9.79
C VAL A 53 13.05 -21.95 10.10
N GLU A 54 13.33 -23.25 10.08
CA GLU A 54 14.63 -23.78 10.48
C GLU A 54 15.78 -23.20 9.64
N GLY A 55 16.80 -22.70 10.34
CA GLY A 55 17.99 -22.10 9.72
C GLY A 55 17.78 -20.73 9.08
N LEU A 56 16.61 -20.10 9.24
CA LEU A 56 16.38 -18.72 8.80
C LEU A 56 17.12 -17.73 9.72
N THR A 57 17.78 -16.74 9.13
CA THR A 57 18.53 -15.69 9.85
C THR A 57 18.23 -14.32 9.27
N VAL A 58 18.66 -13.26 9.95
CA VAL A 58 18.48 -11.87 9.48
C VAL A 58 19.15 -11.67 8.11
N GLU A 59 20.33 -12.24 7.91
CA GLU A 59 21.10 -12.13 6.67
C GLU A 59 20.36 -12.82 5.51
N LYS A 60 19.74 -13.96 5.77
CA LYS A 60 18.93 -14.67 4.77
C LYS A 60 17.67 -13.88 4.42
N LEU A 61 17.00 -13.29 5.41
CA LEU A 61 15.85 -12.41 5.19
C LEU A 61 16.24 -11.19 4.36
N ALA A 62 17.34 -10.52 4.72
CA ALA A 62 17.85 -9.36 3.98
C ALA A 62 18.27 -9.70 2.54
N ALA A 63 18.93 -10.85 2.35
CA ALA A 63 19.32 -11.31 1.02
C ALA A 63 18.09 -11.61 0.14
N GLU A 64 17.05 -12.24 0.69
CA GLU A 64 15.81 -12.51 -0.02
C GLU A 64 15.04 -11.23 -0.32
N PHE A 65 14.85 -10.38 0.69
CA PHE A 65 14.21 -9.08 0.53
C PHE A 65 14.88 -8.24 -0.56
N GLY A 66 16.22 -8.19 -0.56
CA GLY A 66 16.98 -7.49 -1.60
C GLY A 66 16.74 -8.04 -3.02
N LYS A 67 16.57 -9.37 -3.16
CA LYS A 67 16.21 -9.98 -4.46
C LYS A 67 14.78 -9.59 -4.86
N MET A 68 13.83 -9.69 -3.94
CA MET A 68 12.42 -9.35 -4.19
C MET A 68 12.26 -7.87 -4.54
N ARG A 69 12.92 -6.97 -3.81
CA ARG A 69 12.96 -5.53 -4.08
C ARG A 69 13.47 -5.20 -5.49
N ARG A 70 14.57 -5.84 -5.92
CA ARG A 70 15.09 -5.67 -7.30
C ARG A 70 14.08 -6.13 -8.34
N ARG A 71 13.44 -7.29 -8.12
CA ARG A 71 12.41 -7.82 -9.02
C ARG A 71 11.17 -6.91 -9.08
N PHE A 72 10.69 -6.43 -7.94
CA PHE A 72 9.55 -5.52 -7.88
C PHE A 72 9.85 -4.22 -8.62
N LYS A 73 11.02 -3.61 -8.41
CA LYS A 73 11.39 -2.34 -9.05
C LYS A 73 11.29 -2.36 -10.59
N SER A 74 11.51 -3.51 -11.22
CA SER A 74 11.40 -3.68 -12.67
C SER A 74 9.99 -4.06 -13.18
N SER A 75 9.05 -4.37 -12.29
CA SER A 75 7.73 -4.89 -12.64
C SER A 75 6.79 -3.82 -13.21
N GLU A 76 5.75 -4.25 -13.91
CA GLU A 76 4.67 -3.36 -14.34
C GLU A 76 3.85 -2.84 -13.16
N CYS A 77 3.75 -3.62 -12.07
CA CYS A 77 3.10 -3.19 -10.84
C CYS A 77 3.81 -1.96 -10.25
N ALA A 78 5.13 -2.01 -10.06
CA ALA A 78 5.90 -0.86 -9.56
C ALA A 78 5.78 0.36 -10.48
N LYS A 79 5.87 0.17 -11.81
CA LYS A 79 5.64 1.26 -12.77
C LYS A 79 4.24 1.86 -12.65
N GLY A 80 3.22 1.03 -12.46
CA GLY A 80 1.83 1.47 -12.31
C GLY A 80 1.60 2.25 -11.03
N VAL A 81 2.04 1.74 -9.89
CA VAL A 81 1.99 2.47 -8.61
C VAL A 81 2.79 3.77 -8.72
N GLY A 82 3.96 3.74 -9.35
CA GLY A 82 4.78 4.93 -9.57
C GLY A 82 4.11 6.00 -10.43
N ARG A 83 3.35 5.60 -11.46
CA ARG A 83 2.55 6.55 -12.24
C ARG A 83 1.44 7.19 -11.40
N VAL A 84 0.83 6.45 -10.47
CA VAL A 84 -0.18 7.00 -9.55
C VAL A 84 0.48 8.01 -8.61
N LEU A 85 1.59 7.64 -7.98
CA LEU A 85 2.31 8.52 -7.06
C LEU A 85 2.86 9.78 -7.77
N LYS A 86 3.29 9.68 -9.03
CA LYS A 86 3.76 10.84 -9.82
C LYS A 86 2.70 11.87 -10.18
N ARG A 87 1.42 11.63 -9.88
CA ARG A 87 0.34 12.60 -10.13
C ARG A 87 0.40 13.81 -9.19
N ARG A 88 1.22 13.74 -8.13
CA ARG A 88 1.33 14.76 -7.10
C ARG A 88 2.78 14.88 -6.63
N ASP A 89 3.15 16.07 -6.15
CA ASP A 89 4.39 16.23 -5.39
C ASP A 89 4.17 15.83 -3.93
N TRP A 90 4.94 14.84 -3.46
CA TRP A 90 4.89 14.33 -2.09
C TRP A 90 5.90 15.01 -1.16
N ARG A 91 6.79 15.85 -1.69
CA ARG A 91 7.84 16.51 -0.89
C ARG A 91 7.22 17.29 0.26
N GLY A 92 7.66 16.96 1.49
CA GLY A 92 7.19 17.60 2.71
C GLY A 92 5.76 17.25 3.14
N ARG A 93 5.03 16.43 2.37
CA ARG A 93 3.66 15.99 2.72
C ARG A 93 3.64 14.75 3.61
N VAL A 94 4.64 13.88 3.47
CA VAL A 94 4.75 12.65 4.27
C VAL A 94 6.00 12.70 5.14
N ASP A 95 5.83 12.70 6.46
CA ASP A 95 6.93 12.70 7.45
C ASP A 95 7.05 11.36 8.20
N LYS A 96 6.00 10.55 8.17
CA LYS A 96 5.91 9.24 8.80
C LYS A 96 5.27 8.23 7.86
N ALA A 97 5.71 6.97 7.95
CA ALA A 97 5.02 5.85 7.35
C ALA A 97 4.80 4.74 8.39
N VAL A 98 3.57 4.20 8.41
CA VAL A 98 3.18 3.12 9.32
C VAL A 98 2.79 1.88 8.52
N CYS A 99 3.27 0.72 8.94
CA CYS A 99 3.02 -0.58 8.32
C CYS A 99 2.28 -1.49 9.30
N ILE A 100 1.04 -1.82 9.00
CA ILE A 100 0.11 -2.48 9.92
C ILE A 100 -0.28 -3.84 9.35
N GLY A 101 -0.11 -4.90 10.14
CA GLY A 101 -0.80 -6.17 9.87
C GLY A 101 -0.25 -7.01 8.70
N ILE A 102 1.03 -6.89 8.36
CA ILE A 102 1.61 -7.63 7.22
C ILE A 102 1.88 -9.12 7.50
N GLY A 103 1.70 -9.60 8.74
CA GLY A 103 2.09 -10.94 9.16
C GLY A 103 3.60 -11.11 9.40
N SER A 104 4.00 -12.28 9.91
CA SER A 104 5.41 -12.58 10.20
C SER A 104 6.23 -12.84 8.93
N LEU A 105 7.48 -12.40 8.95
CA LEU A 105 8.47 -12.58 7.88
C LEU A 105 9.30 -13.86 8.08
N SER A 106 9.06 -14.61 9.16
CA SER A 106 9.88 -15.74 9.59
C SER A 106 9.12 -17.01 9.94
N THR A 107 7.78 -16.96 10.02
CA THR A 107 6.91 -18.13 10.16
C THR A 107 6.43 -18.62 8.80
N ASP A 108 6.32 -19.95 8.61
CA ASP A 108 5.64 -20.65 7.49
C ASP A 108 5.84 -20.10 6.05
N TRP A 109 6.20 -20.97 5.10
CA TRP A 109 6.72 -20.53 3.81
C TRP A 109 5.74 -19.69 2.97
N GLU A 110 4.46 -20.06 2.94
CA GLU A 110 3.44 -19.37 2.14
C GLU A 110 3.09 -17.99 2.72
N ASN A 111 2.87 -17.93 4.03
CA ASN A 111 2.51 -16.68 4.71
C ASN A 111 3.64 -15.66 4.63
N ARG A 112 4.88 -16.12 4.85
CA ARG A 112 6.09 -15.32 4.71
C ARG A 112 6.25 -14.72 3.31
N TRP A 113 5.99 -15.49 2.26
CA TRP A 113 6.14 -15.02 0.88
C TRP A 113 5.27 -13.79 0.61
N ARG A 114 4.01 -13.83 1.07
CA ARG A 114 3.10 -12.68 1.00
C ARG A 114 3.60 -11.50 1.82
N SER A 115 3.96 -11.72 3.09
CA SER A 115 4.44 -10.67 3.99
C SER A 115 5.68 -9.96 3.45
N MET A 116 6.59 -10.70 2.81
CA MET A 116 7.78 -10.15 2.18
C MET A 116 7.44 -9.27 0.97
N TRP A 117 6.48 -9.65 0.13
CA TRP A 117 6.04 -8.78 -0.99
C TRP A 117 5.34 -7.52 -0.51
N GLN A 118 4.54 -7.62 0.54
CA GLN A 118 3.89 -6.46 1.17
C GLN A 118 4.93 -5.49 1.73
N LEU A 119 5.96 -6.00 2.42
CA LEU A 119 7.07 -5.16 2.90
C LEU A 119 7.85 -4.52 1.74
N VAL A 120 8.03 -5.23 0.61
CA VAL A 120 8.67 -4.67 -0.59
C VAL A 120 7.86 -3.52 -1.17
N LEU A 121 6.53 -3.67 -1.28
CA LEU A 121 5.67 -2.59 -1.75
C LEU A 121 5.74 -1.39 -0.79
N PHE A 122 5.66 -1.62 0.51
CA PHE A 122 5.78 -0.58 1.53
C PHE A 122 7.09 0.22 1.39
N GLU A 123 8.24 -0.45 1.41
CA GLU A 123 9.56 0.20 1.30
C GLU A 123 9.72 0.95 -0.03
N TRP A 124 9.22 0.36 -1.11
CA TRP A 124 9.30 0.98 -2.41
C TRP A 124 8.48 2.28 -2.48
N VAL A 125 7.26 2.29 -1.94
CA VAL A 125 6.40 3.50 -1.88
C VAL A 125 7.03 4.56 -0.99
N VAL A 126 7.57 4.20 0.17
CA VAL A 126 8.33 5.12 1.03
C VAL A 126 9.44 5.80 0.23
N GLY A 127 10.21 5.04 -0.56
CA GLY A 127 11.24 5.60 -1.43
C GLY A 127 10.72 6.49 -2.58
N GLN A 128 9.43 6.40 -2.93
CA GLN A 128 8.81 7.30 -3.92
C GLN A 128 8.28 8.60 -3.30
N VAL A 129 7.83 8.56 -2.04
CA VAL A 129 7.21 9.71 -1.37
C VAL A 129 8.15 10.44 -0.41
N SER A 130 9.30 9.85 -0.09
CA SER A 130 10.33 10.48 0.75
C SER A 130 10.98 11.66 0.04
N ASN A 131 11.18 12.74 0.77
CA ASN A 131 12.12 13.79 0.40
C ASN A 131 13.53 13.37 0.87
N GLU A 132 14.55 13.48 0.00
CA GLU A 132 15.94 13.14 0.31
C GLU A 132 16.52 13.98 1.46
N GLU A 133 15.99 15.19 1.68
CA GLU A 133 16.51 16.12 2.69
C GLU A 133 16.01 15.86 4.12
N GLN A 134 14.81 15.28 4.29
CA GLN A 134 14.15 15.18 5.60
C GLN A 134 13.95 13.74 6.09
N GLY A 135 14.00 12.74 5.19
CA GLY A 135 13.73 11.35 5.53
C GLY A 135 12.30 11.11 6.04
N ILE A 136 11.87 9.85 6.07
CA ILE A 136 10.57 9.45 6.63
C ILE A 136 10.82 8.52 7.83
N ARG A 137 10.15 8.78 8.95
CA ARG A 137 10.18 7.88 10.11
C ARG A 137 9.28 6.67 9.86
N LEU A 138 9.82 5.47 10.03
CA LEU A 138 9.14 4.22 9.69
C LEU A 138 8.74 3.46 10.95
N PHE A 139 7.46 3.11 11.04
CA PHE A 139 6.90 2.30 12.13
C PHE A 139 6.20 1.06 11.59
N ALA A 140 6.24 -0.04 12.34
CA ALA A 140 5.46 -1.23 12.02
C ALA A 140 4.84 -1.86 13.27
N GLN A 141 3.65 -2.44 13.12
CA GLN A 141 2.98 -3.19 14.19
C GLN A 141 2.27 -4.41 13.59
N GLU A 142 2.61 -5.57 14.12
CA GLU A 142 1.99 -6.85 13.79
C GLU A 142 2.11 -7.79 15.01
N PRO A 143 0.99 -8.26 15.58
CA PRO A 143 1.01 -9.21 16.69
C PRO A 143 1.76 -10.53 16.42
N ALA A 144 1.89 -10.93 15.16
CA ALA A 144 2.63 -12.13 14.77
C ALA A 144 4.15 -11.95 14.68
N PHE A 145 4.70 -10.73 14.80
CA PHE A 145 6.14 -10.54 14.68
C PHE A 145 6.90 -11.32 15.77
N LEU A 146 7.92 -12.04 15.33
CA LEU A 146 8.88 -12.74 16.17
C LEU A 146 10.15 -11.90 16.33
N PRO A 147 11.00 -12.19 17.32
CA PRO A 147 12.27 -11.47 17.51
C PRO A 147 13.14 -11.40 16.24
N LEU A 148 13.08 -12.45 15.39
CA LEU A 148 13.79 -12.46 14.11
C LEU A 148 13.22 -11.43 13.11
N ASP A 149 11.90 -11.26 13.06
CA ASP A 149 11.25 -10.25 12.21
C ASP A 149 11.64 -8.85 12.65
N ILE A 150 11.61 -8.59 13.96
CA ILE A 150 11.97 -7.30 14.56
C ILE A 150 13.43 -6.97 14.28
N ALA A 151 14.33 -7.93 14.49
CA ALA A 151 15.75 -7.75 14.19
C ALA A 151 15.98 -7.44 12.71
N PHE A 152 15.27 -8.13 11.80
CA PHE A 152 15.36 -7.84 10.37
C PHE A 152 14.79 -6.46 10.01
N LEU A 153 13.61 -6.09 10.48
CA LEU A 153 12.98 -4.78 10.23
C LEU A 153 13.84 -3.62 10.76
N SER A 154 14.53 -3.81 11.88
CA SER A 154 15.49 -2.84 12.40
C SER A 154 16.64 -2.55 11.42
N THR A 155 17.10 -3.56 10.65
CA THR A 155 18.11 -3.35 9.60
C THR A 155 17.63 -2.45 8.46
N LEU A 156 16.33 -2.27 8.31
CA LEU A 156 15.69 -1.39 7.33
C LEU A 156 15.34 0.00 7.93
N GLY A 157 15.71 0.26 9.19
CA GLY A 157 15.36 1.50 9.88
C GLY A 157 13.90 1.58 10.34
N ILE A 158 13.19 0.44 10.39
CA ILE A 158 11.80 0.37 10.81
C ILE A 158 11.72 0.11 12.31
N THR A 159 11.03 1.00 13.03
CA THR A 159 10.76 0.85 14.46
C THR A 159 9.51 -0.01 14.65
N VAL A 160 9.68 -1.20 15.25
CA VAL A 160 8.54 -2.07 15.56
C VAL A 160 7.93 -1.66 16.90
N LEU A 161 6.61 -1.48 16.91
CA LEU A 161 5.82 -1.15 18.10
C LEU A 161 5.04 -2.39 18.56
N GLU A 162 4.98 -2.59 19.88
CA GLU A 162 4.13 -3.63 20.47
C GLU A 162 2.64 -3.24 20.42
N SER A 163 2.36 -1.94 20.60
CA SER A 163 1.03 -1.33 20.57
C SER A 163 1.14 0.17 20.27
N GLY A 164 0.02 0.83 19.95
CA GLY A 164 -0.06 2.28 19.82
C GLY A 164 0.37 2.82 18.44
N ILE A 165 0.42 1.99 17.39
CA ILE A 165 0.74 2.48 16.03
C ILE A 165 -0.23 3.55 15.53
N GLU A 166 -1.47 3.55 16.01
CA GLU A 166 -2.48 4.56 15.74
C GLU A 166 -2.04 5.97 16.18
N ASP A 167 -1.21 6.09 17.20
CA ASP A 167 -0.70 7.38 17.69
C ASP A 167 0.32 8.02 16.72
N HIS A 168 0.80 7.24 15.76
CA HIS A 168 1.71 7.71 14.71
C HIS A 168 0.98 8.15 13.43
N ILE A 169 -0.35 7.96 13.36
CA ILE A 169 -1.17 8.34 12.22
C ILE A 169 -1.63 9.78 12.37
N SER A 170 -1.27 10.62 11.40
CA SER A 170 -1.59 12.04 11.33
C SER A 170 -1.81 12.46 9.88
N PRO A 171 -2.26 13.70 9.61
CA PRO A 171 -2.43 14.18 8.25
C PRO A 171 -1.18 14.10 7.36
N SER A 172 0.03 14.04 7.92
CA SER A 172 1.29 13.85 7.18
C SER A 172 1.82 12.40 7.16
N THR A 173 0.95 11.40 7.38
CA THR A 173 1.36 9.99 7.45
C THR A 173 0.98 9.22 6.19
N PHE A 174 1.87 8.33 5.74
CA PHE A 174 1.54 7.23 4.84
C PHE A 174 1.14 5.98 5.66
N VAL A 175 -0.10 5.51 5.51
CA VAL A 175 -0.60 4.29 6.15
C VAL A 175 -0.59 3.13 5.15
N PHE A 176 0.08 2.04 5.51
CA PHE A 176 0.06 0.79 4.77
C PHE A 176 -0.58 -0.31 5.62
N ALA A 177 -1.76 -0.78 5.24
CA ALA A 177 -2.55 -1.75 6.00
C ALA A 177 -3.18 -2.82 5.07
N PRO A 178 -2.37 -3.70 4.46
CA PRO A 178 -2.87 -4.70 3.53
C PRO A 178 -3.68 -5.79 4.25
N PHE A 179 -4.87 -6.08 3.76
CA PHE A 179 -5.72 -7.16 4.27
C PHE A 179 -6.06 -7.09 5.78
N VAL A 180 -5.95 -5.92 6.40
CA VAL A 180 -6.45 -5.69 7.76
C VAL A 180 -7.98 -5.69 7.73
N ASP A 181 -8.58 -6.49 8.61
CA ASP A 181 -10.03 -6.61 8.74
C ASP A 181 -10.68 -5.24 9.00
N TRP A 182 -11.73 -4.90 8.25
CA TRP A 182 -12.35 -3.57 8.28
C TRP A 182 -12.87 -3.18 9.68
N ASN A 183 -13.39 -4.14 10.44
CA ASN A 183 -13.92 -3.94 11.79
C ASN A 183 -12.84 -3.67 12.83
N LEU A 184 -11.57 -3.89 12.49
CA LEU A 184 -10.40 -3.44 13.25
C LEU A 184 -9.84 -2.15 12.64
N LEU A 185 -9.66 -2.14 11.32
CA LEU A 185 -9.00 -1.07 10.57
C LEU A 185 -9.66 0.30 10.78
N LEU A 186 -10.97 0.37 10.53
CA LEU A 186 -11.70 1.63 10.54
C LEU A 186 -11.75 2.24 11.94
N PRO A 187 -12.30 1.57 12.98
CA PRO A 187 -12.43 2.18 14.30
C PRO A 187 -11.08 2.44 14.99
N THR A 188 -10.05 1.62 14.72
CA THR A 188 -8.78 1.72 15.45
C THR A 188 -7.80 2.68 14.79
N PHE A 189 -7.69 2.64 13.45
CA PHE A 189 -6.62 3.34 12.75
C PHE A 189 -7.11 4.54 11.94
N LEU A 190 -8.38 4.59 11.54
CA LEU A 190 -8.90 5.57 10.58
C LEU A 190 -10.11 6.38 11.05
N ALA A 191 -10.63 6.15 12.26
CA ALA A 191 -11.89 6.74 12.72
C ALA A 191 -11.88 8.28 12.74
N ASP A 192 -10.90 8.85 13.44
CA ASP A 192 -10.67 10.27 13.62
C ASP A 192 -9.36 10.75 12.97
N ARG A 193 -8.70 9.84 12.25
CA ARG A 193 -7.38 10.02 11.66
C ARG A 193 -7.49 10.12 10.15
N ASP A 194 -6.69 11.01 9.57
CA ASP A 194 -6.87 11.41 8.19
C ASP A 194 -5.55 11.48 7.41
N PRO A 195 -4.86 10.34 7.20
CA PRO A 195 -3.50 10.26 6.65
C PRO A 195 -3.39 10.72 5.20
N GLU A 196 -2.26 11.29 4.81
CA GLU A 196 -2.05 11.82 3.47
C GLU A 196 -2.19 10.76 2.37
N LEU A 197 -1.63 9.58 2.63
CA LEU A 197 -1.59 8.46 1.72
C LEU A 197 -2.01 7.19 2.45
N TYR A 198 -2.81 6.36 1.81
CA TYR A 198 -3.20 5.06 2.31
C TYR A 198 -3.04 4.01 1.21
N ILE A 199 -2.48 2.85 1.56
CA ILE A 199 -2.49 1.67 0.71
C ILE A 199 -2.96 0.47 1.53
N GLY A 200 -4.01 -0.18 1.09
CA GLY A 200 -4.61 -1.30 1.80
C GLY A 200 -5.85 -1.81 1.09
N ASN A 201 -6.75 -2.42 1.86
CA ASN A 201 -8.07 -2.82 1.37
C ASN A 201 -8.86 -1.59 0.92
N GLU A 202 -9.75 -1.77 -0.07
CA GLU A 202 -10.75 -0.76 -0.38
C GLU A 202 -11.65 -0.49 0.82
N ILE A 203 -11.85 0.79 1.10
CA ILE A 203 -12.74 1.27 2.15
C ILE A 203 -14.11 1.49 1.53
N LEU A 204 -15.12 0.85 2.11
CA LEU A 204 -16.50 0.86 1.62
C LEU A 204 -17.37 1.71 2.54
N GLY A 205 -18.48 2.24 2.02
CA GLY A 205 -19.51 2.88 2.84
C GLY A 205 -20.56 1.89 3.38
N ASP A 206 -20.52 0.63 2.95
CA ASP A 206 -21.45 -0.40 3.42
C ASP A 206 -20.76 -1.76 3.57
N TYR A 207 -20.58 -2.16 4.83
CA TYR A 207 -20.00 -3.45 5.22
C TYR A 207 -21.05 -4.51 5.60
N THR A 208 -22.35 -4.23 5.48
CA THR A 208 -23.43 -5.13 5.91
C THR A 208 -23.27 -6.54 5.36
N ARG A 209 -22.88 -6.67 4.09
CA ARG A 209 -22.70 -7.98 3.42
C ARG A 209 -21.45 -8.74 3.87
N PHE A 210 -20.52 -8.07 4.53
CA PHE A 210 -19.26 -8.65 5.01
C PHE A 210 -19.29 -8.95 6.52
N ALA A 211 -20.37 -8.60 7.22
CA ALA A 211 -20.57 -8.84 8.64
C ALA A 211 -21.08 -10.27 8.92
N ASN A 212 -20.19 -11.24 8.75
CA ASN A 212 -20.49 -12.67 8.88
C ASN A 212 -20.42 -13.22 10.31
N SER A 213 -20.04 -12.40 11.30
CA SER A 213 -19.98 -12.76 12.72
C SER A 213 -20.73 -11.73 13.58
N GLU A 214 -21.16 -12.12 14.78
CA GLU A 214 -21.82 -11.18 15.72
C GLU A 214 -20.92 -10.00 16.10
N GLU A 215 -19.62 -10.24 16.24
CA GLU A 215 -18.62 -9.19 16.46
C GLU A 215 -18.61 -8.17 15.31
N LYS A 216 -18.56 -8.66 14.05
CA LYS A 216 -18.58 -7.78 12.88
C LYS A 216 -19.92 -7.07 12.74
N LYS A 217 -21.04 -7.74 13.00
CA LYS A 217 -22.39 -7.11 12.98
C LYS A 217 -22.50 -5.94 13.96
N GLY A 218 -21.94 -6.09 15.16
CA GLY A 218 -21.92 -5.02 16.16
C GLY A 218 -21.06 -3.80 15.78
N LYS A 219 -20.27 -3.89 14.71
CA LYS A 219 -19.38 -2.83 14.22
C LYS A 219 -19.84 -2.19 12.90
N VAL A 220 -20.90 -2.69 12.26
CA VAL A 220 -21.32 -2.24 10.92
C VAL A 220 -21.67 -0.76 10.90
N GLU A 221 -22.50 -0.28 11.83
CA GLU A 221 -22.96 1.11 11.86
C GLU A 221 -21.79 2.09 11.97
N GLU A 222 -20.95 1.93 13.01
CA GLU A 222 -19.72 2.71 13.22
C GLU A 222 -18.78 2.67 12.00
N CYS A 223 -18.55 1.49 11.42
CA CYS A 223 -17.64 1.36 10.27
C CYS A 223 -18.21 1.95 8.97
N ASN A 224 -19.52 1.89 8.77
CA ASN A 224 -20.16 2.53 7.61
C ASN A 224 -20.04 4.04 7.70
N GLU A 225 -20.27 4.64 8.88
CA GLU A 225 -20.10 6.08 9.09
C GLU A 225 -18.66 6.53 8.81
N ILE A 226 -17.67 5.83 9.37
CA ILE A 226 -16.24 6.12 9.12
C ILE A 226 -15.91 5.95 7.63
N GLY A 227 -16.37 4.85 7.01
CA GLY A 227 -16.09 4.53 5.62
C GLY A 227 -16.75 5.47 4.62
N GLU A 228 -17.94 6.00 4.92
CA GLU A 228 -18.58 7.03 4.12
C GLU A 228 -17.76 8.31 4.13
N LYS A 229 -17.46 8.84 5.32
CA LYS A 229 -16.64 10.04 5.49
C LYS A 229 -15.27 9.92 4.82
N TRP A 230 -14.61 8.78 4.99
CA TRP A 230 -13.29 8.54 4.41
C TRP A 230 -13.24 8.73 2.89
N ARG A 231 -14.30 8.36 2.19
CA ARG A 231 -14.33 8.36 0.71
C ARG A 231 -14.64 9.73 0.12
N GLU A 232 -15.22 10.65 0.87
CA GLU A 232 -15.70 11.94 0.32
C GLU A 232 -14.56 12.79 -0.24
N GLU A 233 -13.38 12.76 0.39
CA GLU A 233 -12.26 13.66 0.07
C GLU A 233 -11.09 12.93 -0.61
N ARG A 234 -11.30 11.70 -1.09
CA ARG A 234 -10.21 10.83 -1.52
C ARG A 234 -10.40 10.24 -2.90
N GLN A 235 -9.32 10.26 -3.66
CA GLN A 235 -9.17 9.49 -4.88
C GLN A 235 -8.72 8.07 -4.57
N TRP A 236 -9.13 7.11 -5.40
CA TRP A 236 -8.80 5.70 -5.24
C TRP A 236 -8.36 5.06 -6.57
N VAL A 237 -7.24 4.35 -6.55
CA VAL A 237 -6.76 3.56 -7.68
C VAL A 237 -6.23 2.21 -7.21
N TRP A 238 -6.70 1.13 -7.81
CA TRP A 238 -6.21 -0.22 -7.52
C TRP A 238 -4.72 -0.39 -7.87
N VAL A 239 -4.01 -1.09 -7.00
CA VAL A 239 -2.65 -1.56 -7.27
C VAL A 239 -2.74 -2.53 -8.45
N PRO A 240 -1.90 -2.37 -9.50
CA PRO A 240 -1.92 -3.28 -10.63
C PRO A 240 -1.59 -4.71 -10.19
N GLU A 241 -2.12 -5.68 -10.93
CA GLU A 241 -1.76 -7.09 -10.73
C GLU A 241 -0.25 -7.28 -10.76
N PHE A 242 0.25 -8.11 -9.86
CA PHE A 242 1.67 -8.35 -9.70
C PHE A 242 2.00 -9.82 -9.94
N GLU A 243 2.94 -10.07 -10.83
CA GLU A 243 3.37 -11.40 -11.24
C GLU A 243 4.14 -12.19 -10.16
N GLY A 244 4.34 -11.60 -8.97
CA GLY A 244 4.97 -12.26 -7.82
C GLY A 244 4.04 -13.16 -7.01
N GLY A 245 2.75 -13.22 -7.37
CA GLY A 245 1.72 -14.00 -6.70
C GLY A 245 0.93 -13.22 -5.65
N GLY A 246 -0.12 -13.87 -5.14
CA GLY A 246 -1.29 -13.43 -4.34
C GLY A 246 -1.14 -12.48 -3.14
N GLY A 247 -0.02 -11.78 -2.99
CA GLY A 247 0.28 -10.94 -1.84
C GLY A 247 -0.07 -9.47 -1.98
N LEU A 248 -0.34 -8.98 -3.20
CA LEU A 248 -0.63 -7.56 -3.47
C LEU A 248 -1.98 -7.34 -4.18
N GLU A 249 -2.60 -8.42 -4.64
CA GLU A 249 -3.85 -8.40 -5.39
C GLU A 249 -5.01 -7.95 -4.50
N GLY A 250 -5.78 -6.98 -4.98
CA GLY A 250 -6.88 -6.39 -4.21
C GLY A 250 -6.44 -5.28 -3.26
N LEU A 251 -5.20 -4.82 -3.31
CA LEU A 251 -4.81 -3.56 -2.67
C LEU A 251 -5.17 -2.37 -3.56
N GLY A 252 -5.46 -1.23 -2.96
CA GLY A 252 -5.57 0.04 -3.66
C GLY A 252 -4.87 1.17 -2.95
N VAL A 253 -4.65 2.25 -3.69
CA VAL A 253 -3.97 3.48 -3.29
C VAL A 253 -5.03 4.56 -3.14
N GLY A 254 -5.15 5.12 -1.94
CA GLY A 254 -6.04 6.21 -1.59
C GLY A 254 -5.28 7.45 -1.14
N TRP A 255 -5.63 8.62 -1.65
CA TRP A 255 -4.99 9.90 -1.27
C TRP A 255 -5.99 11.05 -1.35
N LYS A 256 -5.69 12.15 -0.65
CA LYS A 256 -6.54 13.35 -0.66
C LYS A 256 -6.42 14.13 -1.96
N GLU A 257 -7.51 14.71 -2.42
CA GLU A 257 -7.44 15.73 -3.46
C GLU A 257 -6.81 17.01 -2.91
N GLU A 258 -6.11 17.74 -3.78
CA GLU A 258 -5.75 19.12 -3.45
C GLU A 258 -7.03 19.94 -3.56
N PRO A 259 -7.38 20.76 -2.55
CA PRO A 259 -8.40 21.76 -2.77
C PRO A 259 -7.97 22.61 -3.96
N GLU A 260 -8.89 22.84 -4.91
CA GLU A 260 -8.66 23.82 -5.97
C GLU A 260 -8.31 25.14 -5.26
N GLU A 261 -7.11 25.66 -5.51
CA GLU A 261 -6.79 27.02 -5.09
C GLU A 261 -7.76 27.91 -5.87
N ASP A 262 -8.77 28.44 -5.18
CA ASP A 262 -9.61 29.49 -5.74
C ASP A 262 -8.67 30.65 -6.09
N ASP A 263 -8.43 30.83 -7.40
CA ASP A 263 -7.69 31.96 -7.95
C ASP A 263 -8.43 33.26 -7.54
N GLU A 264 -8.06 33.87 -6.42
CA GLU A 264 -8.47 35.24 -6.03
C GLU A 264 -7.72 36.33 -6.83
#